data_AF-A0ABD4DQT8-F1
#
_entry.id   AF-A0ABD4DQT8-F1
#
_cell.length_a   1.000
_cell.length_b   1.000
_cell.length_c   1.000
_cell.angle_alpha   90.00
_cell.angle_beta   90.00
_cell.angle_gamma   90.00
#
_symmetry.space_group_name_H-M   'P 1'
#
loop_
_entity.id
_entity.type
_entity.pdbx_description
1 polymer ?
#
loop_
_entity_poly.entity_id
_entity_poly.type
_entity_poly.pdbx_seq_one_letter_code
_entity_poly.pdbx_strand_id
1 'polypeptide(L)' 'MKEFKHVSQNDQIEAFKDALETNSIGKQISEKYDIKYIPGTYSSSLIFTPKEDTEVNPIDFLLLGYYVGRDY' A
#
# COMPACT_ATOMS: atom_id res chain seq x y z
N MET A 1 -12.16 6.97 -11.88
CA MET A 1 -11.22 7.22 -10.76
C MET A 1 -9.86 6.64 -11.11
N LYS A 2 -8.78 7.22 -10.58
CA LYS A 2 -7.41 6.78 -10.90
C LYS A 2 -6.96 5.75 -9.87
N GLU A 3 -6.69 4.53 -10.32
CA GLU A 3 -6.15 3.46 -9.47
C GLU A 3 -4.62 3.48 -9.51
N PHE A 4 -3.98 3.16 -8.39
CA PHE A 4 -2.53 3.06 -8.28
C PHE A 4 -2.15 1.61 -7.99
N LYS A 5 -1.24 1.06 -8.79
CA LYS A 5 -0.80 -0.32 -8.68
C LYS A 5 0.63 -0.38 -8.20
N HIS A 6 0.85 -1.09 -7.10
CA HIS A 6 2.17 -1.51 -6.64
C HIS A 6 2.35 -3.01 -6.89
N VAL A 7 3.47 -3.40 -7.50
CA VAL A 7 3.82 -4.79 -7.78
C VAL A 7 5.20 -5.06 -7.21
N SER A 8 5.33 -6.14 -6.45
CA SER A 8 6.62 -6.58 -5.94
C SER A 8 6.63 -8.10 -5.70
N GLN A 9 7.77 -8.62 -5.25
CA GLN A 9 7.89 -9.99 -4.77
C GLN A 9 6.90 -10.25 -3.63
N ASN A 10 6.47 -11.50 -3.49
CA ASN A 10 5.38 -11.86 -2.58
C ASN A 10 5.69 -11.51 -1.12
N ASP A 11 6.92 -11.75 -0.67
CA ASP A 11 7.41 -11.36 0.66
C ASP A 11 7.34 -9.85 0.90
N GLN A 12 7.74 -9.05 -0.08
CA GLN A 12 7.59 -7.59 0.02
C GLN A 12 6.13 -7.17 0.10
N ILE A 13 5.25 -7.75 -0.71
CA ILE A 13 3.81 -7.42 -0.66
C ILE A 13 3.21 -7.77 0.71
N GLU A 14 3.64 -8.88 1.33
CA GLU A 14 3.24 -9.19 2.71
C GLU A 14 3.77 -8.15 3.70
N ALA A 15 5.02 -7.70 3.59
CA ALA A 15 5.56 -6.61 4.41
C ALA A 15 4.75 -5.30 4.26
N PHE A 16 4.34 -4.95 3.03
CA PHE A 16 3.45 -3.81 2.80
C PHE A 16 2.07 -3.99 3.46
N LYS A 17 1.49 -5.20 3.38
CA LYS A 17 0.20 -5.49 4.04
C LYS A 17 0.31 -5.38 5.56
N ASP A 18 1.35 -5.96 6.15
CA ASP A 18 1.60 -5.88 7.59
C ASP A 18 1.76 -4.42 8.03
N ALA A 19 2.51 -3.61 7.28
CA ALA A 19 2.66 -2.19 7.56
C ALA A 19 1.33 -1.42 7.47
N LEU A 20 0.50 -1.71 6.46
CA LEU A 20 -0.83 -1.11 6.30
C LEU A 20 -1.77 -1.38 7.49
N GLU A 21 -1.55 -2.49 8.20
CA GLU A 21 -2.35 -2.90 9.37
C GLU A 21 -1.75 -2.47 10.72
N THR A 22 -0.42 -2.34 10.82
CA THR A 22 0.26 -2.20 12.12
C THR A 22 1.03 -0.88 12.28
N ASN A 23 1.55 -0.29 11.21
CA ASN A 23 2.27 0.99 11.23
C ASN A 23 1.30 2.18 11.23
N SER A 24 1.64 3.27 11.92
CA SER A 24 0.77 4.46 12.00
C SER A 24 0.53 5.14 10.63
N ILE A 25 1.56 5.22 9.78
CA ILE A 25 1.43 5.73 8.42
C ILE A 25 0.64 4.76 7.56
N GLY A 26 0.91 3.46 7.67
CA GLY A 26 0.15 2.44 6.95
C GLY A 26 -1.35 2.51 7.25
N LYS A 27 -1.72 2.66 8.53
CA LYS A 27 -3.12 2.85 8.94
C LYS A 27 -3.77 4.10 8.34
N GLN A 28 -3.06 5.24 8.35
CA GLN A 28 -3.55 6.47 7.71
C GLN A 28 -3.77 6.32 6.20
N ILE A 29 -2.94 5.51 5.53
CA ILE A 29 -3.11 5.20 4.11
C ILE A 29 -4.33 4.28 3.92
N SER A 30 -4.50 3.25 4.75
CA SER A 30 -5.68 2.37 4.73
C SER A 30 -7.02 3.12 4.98
N GLU A 31 -6.97 4.26 5.69
CA GLU A 31 -8.13 5.14 5.86
C GLU A 31 -8.49 5.90 4.58
N LYS A 32 -7.50 6.35 3.81
CA LYS A 32 -7.66 7.14 2.57
C LYS A 32 -7.96 6.31 1.32
N TYR A 33 -7.47 5.08 1.26
CA TYR A 33 -7.55 4.25 0.07
C TYR A 33 -8.29 2.93 0.36
N ASP A 34 -9.11 2.49 -0.59
CA ASP A 34 -9.53 1.09 -0.67
C ASP A 34 -8.38 0.27 -1.27
N ILE A 35 -7.92 -0.74 -0.54
CA ILE A 35 -6.73 -1.50 -0.90
C ILE A 35 -7.12 -2.93 -1.25
N LYS A 36 -6.83 -3.35 -2.48
CA LYS A 36 -7.10 -4.70 -2.96
C LYS A 36 -5.80 -5.46 -3.19
N TYR A 37 -5.67 -6.61 -2.53
CA TYR A 37 -4.61 -7.57 -2.79
C TYR A 37 -4.96 -8.48 -3.98
N ILE A 38 -3.99 -8.66 -4.88
CA ILE A 38 -4.07 -9.59 -6.01
C ILE A 38 -2.87 -10.53 -5.91
N PRO A 39 -3.06 -11.80 -5.49
CA PRO A 39 -1.98 -12.76 -5.40
C PRO A 39 -1.47 -13.15 -6.80
N GLY A 40 -0.17 -13.46 -6.90
CA GLY A 40 0.40 -14.07 -8.08
C GLY A 40 1.54 -15.04 -7.76
N THR A 41 1.90 -15.87 -8.74
CA THR A 41 2.85 -16.98 -8.55
C THR A 41 4.27 -16.51 -8.23
N TYR A 42 4.71 -15.41 -8.85
CA TYR A 42 6.07 -14.86 -8.71
C TYR A 42 6.09 -13.47 -8.08
N SER A 43 5.01 -12.72 -8.26
CA SER A 43 4.80 -11.39 -7.72
C SER A 43 3.33 -11.20 -7.45
N SER A 44 3.03 -10.39 -6.45
CA SER A 44 1.67 -10.01 -6.09
C SER A 44 1.49 -8.51 -6.30
N SER A 45 0.25 -8.04 -6.22
CA SER A 45 -0.05 -6.62 -6.38
C SER A 45 -0.95 -6.09 -5.26
N LEU A 46 -0.73 -4.82 -4.90
CA LEU A 46 -1.69 -4.02 -4.16
C LEU A 46 -2.25 -2.95 -5.10
N ILE A 47 -3.57 -2.87 -5.17
CA ILE A 47 -4.29 -1.82 -5.90
C ILE A 47 -4.85 -0.85 -4.88
N PHE A 48 -4.45 0.41 -4.98
CA PHE A 48 -4.93 1.50 -4.14
C PHE A 48 -5.93 2.33 -4.95
N THR A 49 -7.17 2.39 -4.47
CA THR A 49 -8.22 3.22 -5.05
C THR A 49 -8.55 4.31 -4.04
N PRO A 50 -8.37 5.61 -4.36
CA PRO A 50 -8.75 6.68 -3.44
C PRO A 50 -10.25 6.60 -3.15
N LYS A 51 -10.63 6.72 -1.88
CA LYS A 51 -12.04 6.86 -1.50
C LYS A 51 -12.58 8.22 -1.96
N GLU A 52 -13.90 8.40 -1.94
CA GLU A 52 -14.52 9.68 -2.31
C GLU A 52 -13.89 10.85 -1.52
N ASP A 53 -13.71 11.99 -2.21
CA ASP A 53 -13.06 13.21 -1.70
C ASP A 53 -11.60 13.07 -1.22
N THR A 54 -10.96 11.93 -1.46
CA THR A 54 -9.53 11.76 -1.12
C THR A 54 -8.64 12.44 -2.16
N GLU A 55 -7.91 13.46 -1.73
CA GLU A 55 -6.81 14.04 -2.51
C GLU A 55 -5.59 13.11 -2.48
N VAL A 56 -5.13 12.69 -3.67
CA VAL A 56 -3.96 11.82 -3.80
C VAL A 56 -2.69 12.61 -3.51
N ASN A 57 -1.97 12.23 -2.45
CA ASN A 57 -0.65 12.76 -2.12
C ASN A 57 0.45 11.72 -2.38
N PRO A 58 1.37 11.95 -3.35
CA PRO A 58 2.50 11.06 -3.62
C PRO A 58 3.39 10.77 -2.40
N ILE A 59 3.46 11.69 -1.43
CA ILE A 59 4.25 11.54 -0.21
C ILE A 59 3.76 10.35 0.63
N ASP A 60 2.46 10.04 0.60
CA ASP A 60 1.90 8.89 1.32
C ASP A 60 2.60 7.59 0.88
N PHE A 61 2.76 7.38 -0.43
CA PHE A 61 3.41 6.19 -0.97
C PHE A 61 4.92 6.16 -0.73
N LEU A 62 5.58 7.33 -0.75
CA LEU A 62 6.99 7.44 -0.39
C LEU A 62 7.22 7.03 1.07
N LEU A 63 6.40 7.53 1.99
CA LEU A 63 6.50 7.20 3.40
C LEU A 63 6.19 5.72 3.65
N LEU A 64 5.16 5.17 3.01
CA LEU A 64 4.85 3.75 3.11
C LEU A 64 6.05 2.89 2.71
N GLY A 65 6.65 3.16 1.54
CA GLY A 65 7.84 2.43 1.09
C GLY A 65 9.04 2.60 2.03
N TYR A 66 9.24 3.81 2.58
CA TYR A 66 10.30 4.08 3.55
C TYR A 66 10.14 3.28 4.84
N TYR A 67 8.93 3.26 5.43
CA TYR A 67 8.68 2.54 6.68
C TYR A 67 8.68 1.03 6.48
N VAL A 68 8.15 0.53 5.36
CA VAL A 68 8.25 -0.89 5.01
C VAL A 68 9.71 -1.29 4.94
N GLY A 69 10.54 -0.62 4.14
CA GLY A 69 11.97 -0.98 4.01
C GLY A 69 12.83 -0.78 5.27
N ARG A 70 12.31 -0.13 6.31
CA ARG A 70 13.01 0.09 7.58
C ARG A 70 12.59 -0.91 8.66
N ASP A 71 11.29 -1.22 8.74
CA ASP A 71 10.68 -1.89 9.90
C ASP A 71 10.10 -3.28 9.58
N TYR A 72 9.98 -3.67 8.31
CA TYR A 72 9.38 -4.94 7.85
C TYR A 72 10.29 -5.65 6.84
#